data_AF-A0A1L7CLV8-F1
#
_entry.id   AF-A0A1L7CLV8-F1
#
_cell.length_a   1.000
_cell.length_b   1.000
_cell.length_c   1.000
_cell.angle_alpha   90.00
_cell.angle_beta   90.00
_cell.angle_gamma   90.00
#
_symmetry.space_group_name_H-M   'P 1'
#
loop_
_entity.id
_entity.type
_entity.pdbx_description
1 polymer ?
#
loop_
_entity_poly.entity_id
_entity_poly.type
_entity_poly.pdbx_seq_one_letter_code
_entity_poly.pdbx_strand_id
1 'polypeptide(L)'
;MSLGPWEIALIVLVVVLLFGARKLPELARSMGRSMRIFKSEVKEMKSENEDPAQQGQIAASKQSSEEFWNSSDMQPGQTQPVKGQDSTQQQQ
;
A
#
# COMPACT_ATOMS: atom_id res chain seq x y z
N MET A 1 43.51 -14.60 6.13
CA MET A 1 42.42 -15.47 6.60
C MET A 1 41.12 -14.80 6.19
N SER A 2 40.47 -15.31 5.16
CA SER A 2 39.25 -14.70 4.62
C SER A 2 38.06 -15.20 5.42
N LEU A 3 37.18 -14.29 5.85
CA LEU A 3 35.91 -14.67 6.46
C LEU A 3 35.11 -15.43 5.40
N GLY A 4 35.01 -16.74 5.59
CA GLY A 4 34.26 -17.62 4.71
C GLY A 4 32.76 -17.48 4.95
N PRO A 5 31.95 -18.06 4.06
CA PRO A 5 30.51 -18.17 4.27
C PRO A 5 30.15 -18.83 5.61
N TRP A 6 31.03 -19.69 6.13
CA TRP A 6 30.84 -20.41 7.38
C TRP A 6 30.91 -19.48 8.61
N GLU A 7 31.89 -18.59 8.66
CA GLU A 7 32.05 -17.60 9.73
C GLU A 7 30.89 -16.61 9.75
N ILE A 8 30.43 -16.17 8.56
CA ILE A 8 29.27 -15.28 8.44
C ILE A 8 28.01 -15.99 8.97
N ALA A 9 27.80 -17.26 8.62
CA ALA A 9 26.66 -18.02 9.13
C ALA A 9 26.65 -18.13 10.66
N LEU A 10 27.82 -18.36 11.28
CA LEU A 10 27.94 -18.40 12.75
C LEU A 10 27.62 -17.04 13.39
N ILE A 11 28.10 -15.93 12.81
CA ILE A 11 27.79 -14.59 13.32
C ILE A 11 26.28 -14.32 13.22
N VAL A 12 25.66 -14.61 12.07
CA VAL A 12 24.22 -14.45 11.88
C VAL A 12 23.44 -15.30 12.88
N LEU A 13 23.88 -16.55 13.12
CA LEU A 13 23.25 -17.42 14.11
C LEU A 13 23.28 -16.82 15.51
N VAL A 14 24.42 -16.27 15.95
CA VAL A 14 24.53 -15.60 17.26
C VAL A 14 23.62 -14.37 17.32
N VAL A 15 23.59 -13.54 16.28
CA VAL A 15 22.70 -12.37 16.22
C VAL A 15 21.22 -12.79 16.26
N VAL A 16 20.84 -13.85 15.54
CA VAL A 16 19.47 -14.40 15.58
C VAL A 16 19.11 -14.89 16.97
N LEU A 17 20.05 -15.50 17.72
CA LEU A 17 19.79 -15.95 19.09
C LEU A 17 19.63 -14.77 20.06
N LEU A 18 20.44 -13.72 19.93
CA LEU A 18 20.39 -12.54 20.80
C LEU A 18 19.15 -11.67 20.54
N PHE A 19 18.85 -11.41 19.27
CA PHE A 19 17.73 -10.55 18.87
C PHE A 19 16.43 -11.34 18.67
N GLY A 20 16.51 -12.65 18.45
CA GLY A 20 15.37 -13.51 18.12
C GLY A 20 15.05 -13.52 16.62
N ALA A 21 14.58 -14.67 16.12
CA ALA A 21 14.21 -14.87 14.72
C ALA A 21 13.10 -13.93 14.21
N ARG A 22 12.33 -13.31 15.11
CA ARG A 22 11.26 -12.35 14.75
C ARG A 22 11.76 -10.91 14.60
N LYS A 23 12.81 -10.49 15.31
CA LYS A 23 13.26 -9.09 15.32
C LYS A 23 14.13 -8.75 14.11
N LEU A 24 14.99 -9.67 13.64
CA LEU A 24 15.78 -9.44 12.43
C LEU A 24 14.93 -9.15 11.18
N PRO A 25 13.91 -9.95 10.83
CA PRO A 25 13.08 -9.65 9.66
C PRO A 25 12.23 -8.39 9.87
N GLU A 26 11.85 -8.07 11.10
CA GLU A 26 11.12 -6.85 11.43
C GLU A 26 11.97 -5.59 11.23
N LEU A 27 13.20 -5.58 11.74
CA LEU A 27 14.19 -4.52 11.53
C LEU A 27 14.57 -4.38 10.05
N ALA A 28 14.80 -5.51 9.36
CA ALA A 28 15.09 -5.49 7.93
C ALA A 28 13.90 -4.95 7.11
N ARG A 29 12.66 -5.29 7.48
CA ARG A 29 11.45 -4.76 6.82
C ARG A 29 11.28 -3.26 7.05
N SER A 30 11.46 -2.77 8.28
CA SER A 30 11.34 -1.33 8.57
C SER A 30 12.44 -0.52 7.88
N MET A 31 13.70 -0.96 8.00
CA MET A 31 14.83 -0.34 7.31
C MET A 31 14.67 -0.42 5.78
N GLY A 32 14.19 -1.54 5.24
CA GLY A 32 13.95 -1.71 3.81
C GLY A 32 12.90 -0.75 3.25
N ARG A 33 11.85 -0.41 4.02
CA ARG A 33 10.87 0.61 3.62
C ARG A 33 11.51 2.00 3.56
N SER A 34 12.29 2.40 4.56
CA SER A 34 13.02 3.67 4.56
C SER A 34 14.04 3.76 3.43
N MET A 35 14.81 2.69 3.20
CA MET A 35 15.79 2.62 2.10
C MET A 35 15.11 2.69 0.73
N ARG A 36 13.91 2.09 0.57
CA ARG A 36 13.16 2.14 -0.70
C ARG A 36 12.74 3.57 -1.04
N ILE A 37 12.19 4.30 -0.07
CA ILE A 37 11.75 5.70 -0.24
C ILE A 37 12.97 6.57 -0.59
N PHE A 38 14.04 6.47 0.20
CA PHE A 38 15.27 7.19 -0.06
C PHE A 38 15.86 6.87 -1.44
N LYS A 39 15.84 5.60 -1.86
CA LYS A 39 16.34 5.17 -3.17
C LYS A 39 15.49 5.71 -4.32
N SER A 40 14.16 5.81 -4.16
CA SER A 40 13.29 6.42 -5.18
C SER A 40 13.51 7.92 -5.30
N GLU A 41 13.63 8.64 -4.19
CA GLU A 41 13.91 10.08 -4.19
C GLU A 41 15.28 10.36 -4.80
N VAL A 42 16.31 9.60 -4.40
CA VAL A 42 17.66 9.73 -4.98
C VAL A 42 17.69 9.35 -6.47
N LYS A 43 16.85 8.39 -6.90
CA LYS A 43 16.73 8.04 -8.33
C LYS A 43 16.07 9.16 -9.12
N GLU A 44 15.02 9.77 -8.58
CA GLU A 44 14.33 10.91 -9.21
C GLU A 44 15.27 12.10 -9.37
N MET A 45 16.00 12.47 -8.32
CA MET A 45 17.04 13.52 -8.37
C MET A 45 18.13 13.24 -9.41
N LYS A 46 18.48 11.96 -9.62
CA LYS A 46 19.47 11.56 -10.62
C LYS A 46 18.88 11.56 -12.04
N SER A 47 17.60 11.20 -12.18
CA SER A 47 16.87 11.16 -13.45
C SER A 47 16.41 12.54 -13.93
N GLU A 48 16.26 13.55 -13.07
CA GLU A 48 16.02 14.94 -13.50
C GLU A 48 17.18 15.53 -14.31
N ASN A 49 18.34 14.88 -14.32
CA ASN A 49 19.50 15.22 -15.17
C ASN A 49 19.59 14.36 -16.45
N GLU A 50 18.64 13.42 -16.67
CA GLU A 50 18.56 12.49 -17.81
C GLU A 50 17.07 12.32 -18.24
N ASP A 51 16.58 13.09 -19.24
CA ASP A 51 15.20 13.11 -19.79
C ASP A 51 14.58 11.71 -20.14
N PRO A 52 13.23 11.55 -20.22
CA PRO A 52 12.42 10.76 -19.29
C PRO A 52 11.36 9.86 -19.98
N ALA A 53 11.28 8.56 -19.67
CA ALA A 53 10.07 7.79 -19.96
C ALA A 53 9.98 6.51 -19.12
N GLN A 54 8.85 6.34 -18.43
CA GLN A 54 8.32 5.06 -17.93
C GLN A 54 9.11 4.35 -16.83
N GLN A 55 8.80 4.68 -15.57
CA GLN A 55 8.77 3.67 -14.50
C GLN A 55 8.04 4.23 -13.27
N GLY A 56 6.70 4.13 -13.21
CA GLY A 56 6.01 4.50 -11.98
C GLY A 56 4.48 4.47 -11.94
N GLN A 57 3.77 4.51 -13.07
CA GLN A 57 2.29 4.46 -13.10
C GLN A 57 1.65 3.17 -12.54
N ILE A 58 2.44 2.19 -12.08
CA ILE A 58 1.97 0.86 -11.66
C ILE A 58 1.44 0.87 -10.20
N ALA A 59 1.78 1.86 -9.37
CA ALA A 59 1.37 1.86 -7.96
C ALA A 59 0.11 2.69 -7.65
N ALA A 60 -0.26 3.65 -8.50
CA ALA A 60 -1.32 4.62 -8.20
C ALA A 60 -2.72 4.23 -8.71
N SER A 61 -2.85 3.29 -9.65
CA SER A 61 -4.15 2.90 -10.21
C SER A 61 -4.89 1.82 -9.42
N LYS A 62 -4.20 1.10 -8.52
CA LYS A 62 -4.81 0.01 -7.73
C LYS A 62 -5.65 0.50 -6.55
N GLN A 63 -5.21 1.55 -5.87
CA GLN A 63 -5.87 1.98 -4.62
C GLN A 63 -7.07 2.91 -4.87
N SER A 64 -7.02 3.72 -5.92
CA SER A 64 -8.12 4.64 -6.26
C SER A 64 -9.33 3.95 -6.89
N SER A 65 -9.17 2.75 -7.45
CA SER A 65 -10.28 1.99 -8.04
C SER A 65 -11.05 1.19 -6.98
N GLU A 66 -10.37 0.65 -5.97
CA GLU A 66 -11.01 -0.15 -4.91
C GLU A 66 -11.87 0.71 -3.96
N GLU A 67 -11.48 1.96 -3.70
CA GLU A 67 -12.22 2.88 -2.82
C GLU A 67 -13.46 3.51 -3.50
N PHE A 68 -13.39 3.71 -4.83
CA PHE A 68 -14.53 4.17 -5.64
C PHE A 68 -15.65 3.12 -5.73
N TRP A 69 -15.31 1.83 -5.88
CA TRP A 69 -16.31 0.75 -5.96
C TRP A 69 -16.90 0.33 -4.59
N ASN A 70 -16.24 0.65 -3.48
CA ASN A 70 -16.65 0.24 -2.12
C ASN A 70 -17.41 1.32 -1.33
N SER A 71 -17.74 2.45 -1.96
CA SER A 71 -18.53 3.52 -1.36
C SER A 71 -20.02 3.17 -1.39
N SER A 72 -20.65 3.13 -0.21
CA SER A 72 -22.05 2.71 -0.02
C SER A 72 -23.10 3.68 -0.60
N ASP A 73 -22.67 4.86 -1.09
CA ASP A 73 -23.53 5.88 -1.71
C ASP A 73 -23.88 5.61 -3.18
N MET A 74 -23.23 4.62 -3.82
CA MET A 74 -23.49 4.23 -5.22
C MET A 74 -24.23 2.89 -5.34
N GLN A 75 -24.98 2.49 -4.31
CA GLN A 75 -25.95 1.42 -4.46
C GLN A 75 -27.19 2.02 -5.16
N PRO A 76 -27.51 1.67 -6.42
CA PRO A 76 -28.79 2.06 -7.02
C PRO A 76 -29.90 1.35 -6.23
N GLY A 77 -30.33 2.01 -5.16
CA GLY A 77 -31.49 1.61 -4.38
C GLY A 77 -32.67 1.52 -5.32
N GLN A 78 -33.22 0.33 -5.45
CA GLN A 78 -34.53 0.12 -6.06
C GLN A 78 -35.53 0.91 -5.22
N THR A 79 -35.87 2.12 -5.65
CA THR A 79 -36.97 2.90 -5.09
C THR A 79 -38.26 2.19 -5.46
N GLN A 80 -38.88 1.62 -4.42
CA GLN A 80 -40.18 0.97 -4.43
C GLN A 80 -41.27 1.94 -4.94
N PRO A 81 -42.34 1.41 -5.58
CA PRO A 81 -43.41 2.24 -6.13
C PRO A 81 -44.18 2.92 -5.00
N VAL A 82 -44.22 4.26 -5.01
CA VAL A 82 -45.05 5.04 -4.09
C VAL A 82 -46.52 4.85 -4.51
N LYS A 83 -47.18 3.84 -3.93
CA LYS A 83 -48.63 3.65 -4.02
C LYS A 83 -49.26 4.32 -2.80
N GLY A 84 -50.04 5.37 -3.03
CA GLY A 84 -51.03 5.87 -2.07
C GLY A 84 -50.69 7.21 -1.43
N GLN A 85 -50.89 8.30 -2.18
CA GLN A 85 -51.10 9.62 -1.58
C GLN A 85 -51.89 10.55 -2.53
N ASP A 86 -52.98 10.03 -3.09
CA ASP A 86 -54.11 10.82 -3.54
C ASP A 86 -55.31 10.32 -2.75
N SER A 87 -56.13 11.24 -2.25
CA SER A 87 -57.38 11.02 -1.49
C SER A 87 -57.29 11.22 0.02
N THR A 88 -57.08 12.46 0.47
CA THR A 88 -57.87 12.92 1.62
C THR A 88 -58.15 14.41 1.54
N GLN A 89 -59.43 14.75 1.73
CA GLN A 89 -60.02 16.08 1.99
C GLN A 89 -60.11 17.00 0.76
N GLN A 90 -61.28 17.19 0.12
CA GLN A 90 -62.63 17.44 0.66
C GLN A 90 -62.66 18.68 1.57
N GLN A 91 -63.46 19.67 1.17
CA GLN A 91 -63.78 20.97 1.81
C GLN A 91 -62.70 22.04 1.57
N GLN A 92 -62.91 23.07 0.74
CA GLN A 92 -64.13 23.80 0.38
C GLN A 92 -64.08 24.28 -1.08
#